data_AF-A0A3D3LSX7-F1
#
_entry.id   AF-A0A3D3LSX7-F1
#
_cell.length_a   1.000
_cell.length_b   1.000
_cell.length_c   1.000
_cell.angle_alpha   90.00
_cell.angle_beta   90.00
_cell.angle_gamma   90.00
#
_symmetry.space_group_name_H-M   'P 1'
#
loop_
_entity.id
_entity.type
_entity.pdbx_description
1 polymer ?
#
loop_
_entity_poly.entity_id
_entity_poly.type
_entity_poly.pdbx_seq_one_letter_code
_entity_poly.pdbx_strand_id
1 'polypeptide(L)' 'HPERVIQLAVRRMLPKTRLGKRLIHKLKVYTGSEHPHSAQKPETLSI' A
#
# COMPACT_ATOMS: atom_id res chain seq x y z
N HIS A 1 -10.25 3.25 -11.34
CA HIS A 1 -9.10 3.28 -10.40
C HIS A 1 -9.57 3.11 -8.95
N PRO A 2 -10.15 1.96 -8.59
CA PRO A 2 -10.60 1.69 -7.22
C PRO A 2 -9.43 1.72 -6.20
N GLU A 3 -8.21 1.38 -6.62
CA GLU A 3 -6.99 1.41 -5.80
C GLU A 3 -6.73 2.76 -5.10
N ARG A 4 -7.10 3.87 -5.77
CA ARG A 4 -6.86 5.23 -5.25
C ARG A 4 -7.63 5.50 -3.98
N VAL A 5 -8.79 4.85 -3.78
CA VAL A 5 -9.61 5.03 -2.57
C VAL A 5 -8.85 4.52 -1.35
N ILE A 6 -8.30 3.29 -1.43
CA ILE A 6 -7.50 2.69 -0.36
C ILE A 6 -6.22 3.48 -0.14
N GLN A 7 -5.51 3.83 -1.23
CA GLN A 7 -4.28 4.61 -1.13
C GLN A 7 -4.51 5.99 -0.47
N LEU A 8 -5.64 6.64 -0.77
CA LEU A 8 -5.99 7.93 -0.17
C LEU A 8 -6.37 7.78 1.31
N ALA A 9 -7.08 6.72 1.68
CA ALA A 9 -7.42 6.42 3.07
C ALA A 9 -6.15 6.24 3.92
N VAL A 10 -5.23 5.38 3.48
CA VAL A 10 -3.95 5.15 4.18
C VAL A 10 -3.10 6.43 4.21
N ARG A 11 -3.06 7.21 3.12
CA ARG A 11 -2.35 8.51 3.10
C ARG A 11 -2.90 9.51 4.11
N ARG A 12 -4.19 9.43 4.46
CA ARG A 12 -4.81 10.29 5.48
C ARG A 12 -4.49 9.83 6.90
N MET A 13 -4.21 8.55 7.12
CA MET A 13 -3.78 7.99 8.40
C MET A 13 -2.29 8.24 8.71
N LEU A 14 -1.47 8.55 7.70
CA LEU A 14 -0.05 8.85 7.87
C LEU A 14 0.22 10.32 8.25
N PRO A 15 1.27 10.58 9.06
CA PRO A 15 1.67 11.94 9.43
C PRO A 15 2.13 12.75 8.21
N LYS A 16 1.85 14.06 8.20
CA LYS A 16 2.17 14.96 7.08
C LYS A 16 3.64 15.43 7.10
N THR A 17 4.56 14.48 7.08
CA THR A 17 6.00 14.73 7.09
C THR A 17 6.66 14.23 5.81
N ARG A 18 7.92 14.63 5.57
CA ARG A 18 8.74 14.07 4.47
C ARG A 18 8.87 12.55 4.59
N LEU A 19 8.97 12.03 5.80
CA LEU A 19 8.99 10.59 6.07
C LEU A 19 7.64 9.94 5.75
N GLY A 20 6.52 10.55 6.15
CA GLY A 20 5.18 10.05 5.81
C GLY A 20 4.94 9.94 4.30
N LYS A 21 5.44 10.91 3.52
CA LYS A 21 5.46 10.81 2.05
C LYS A 21 6.31 9.65 1.55
N ARG A 22 7.42 9.30 2.20
CA ARG A 22 8.21 8.11 1.82
C ARG A 22 7.49 6.81 2.17
N LEU A 23 6.78 6.77 3.30
CA LEU A 23 6.06 5.57 3.75
C LEU A 23 4.95 5.15 2.78
N ILE A 24 4.16 6.10 2.24
CA ILE A 24 3.08 5.76 1.31
C ILE A 24 3.59 5.11 0.01
N HIS A 25 4.84 5.35 -0.39
CA HIS A 25 5.42 4.72 -1.59
C HIS A 25 5.70 3.22 -1.42
N LYS A 26 5.82 2.75 -0.16
CA LYS A 26 5.98 1.32 0.16
C LYS A 26 4.66 0.56 0.05
N LEU A 27 3.52 1.23 0.14
CA LEU A 27 2.21 0.60 -0.03
C LEU A 27 1.96 0.30 -1.51
N LYS A 28 1.65 -0.95 -1.82
CA LYS A 28 1.29 -1.42 -3.16
C LYS A 28 -0.13 -1.98 -3.10
N VAL A 29 -1.04 -1.36 -3.84
CA VAL A 29 -2.47 -1.74 -3.89
C VAL A 29 -2.75 -2.21 -5.30
N TYR A 30 -3.36 -3.38 -5.42
CA TYR A 30 -3.72 -4.00 -6.69
C TYR A 30 -5.22 -4.27 -6.72
N THR A 31 -5.79 -4.27 -7.93
CA THR A 31 -7.15 -4.78 -8.14
C THR A 31 -7.11 -6.29 -8.34
N GLY A 32 -7.95 -7.02 -7.60
CA GLY A 32 -7.98 -8.48 -7.66
C GLY A 32 -7.03 -9.13 -6.66
N SER A 33 -6.82 -10.44 -6.81
CA SER A 33 -6.04 -11.27 -5.90
C SER A 33 -4.55 -11.38 -6.26
N GLU A 34 -4.13 -10.82 -7.40
CA GLU A 34 -2.77 -10.99 -7.92
C GLU A 34 -1.90 -9.75 -7.73
N HIS A 35 -0.60 -9.99 -7.55
CA HIS A 35 0.44 -8.97 -7.45
C HIS A 35 1.74 -9.46 -8.12
N PRO A 36 2.53 -8.58 -8.77
CA PRO A 36 3.77 -8.94 -9.46
C PRO A 36 4.99 -9.09 -8.51
N HIS A 37 4.76 -9.30 -7.21
CA HIS A 37 5.81 -9.27 -6.17
C HIS A 37 6.32 -10.65 -5.74
N SER A 38 6.28 -11.62 -6.65
CA SER A 38 6.74 -12.99 -6.38
C SER A 38 8.18 -13.06 -5.86
N ALA A 39 9.07 -12.18 -6.34
CA ALA A 39 10.46 -12.11 -5.91
C ALA A 39 10.65 -11.72 -4.43
N GLN A 40 9.68 -11.01 -3.83
CA GLN A 40 9.78 -10.53 -2.45
C GLN A 40 9.30 -11.55 -1.42
N LYS A 41 8.79 -12.71 -1.85
CA LYS A 41 8.22 -13.76 -0.99
C LYS A 41 7.28 -13.20 0.10
N PRO A 42 6.20 -12.50 -0.29
CA PRO A 42 5.27 -11.90 0.66
C PRO A 42 4.61 -12.95 1.55
N GLU A 43 4.54 -12.67 2.85
CA GLU A 43 3.83 -13.51 3.82
C GLU A 43 2.38 -13.04 3.96
N THR A 44 1.46 -14.01 4.01
CA THR A 44 0.04 -13.73 4.23
C THR A 44 -0.22 -13.37 5.69
N LEU A 45 -0.74 -12.17 5.94
CA LEU A 45 -1.18 -11.74 7.26
C LEU A 45 -2.69 -11.94 7.40
N SER A 46 -3.13 -12.62 8.47
CA SER A 46 -4.54 -12.70 8.89
C SER A 46 -4.75 -11.71 10.03
N ILE A 47 -5.34 -10.55 9.73
CA ILE A 47 -5.69 -9.49 10.70
C ILE A 47 -7.21 -9.44 10.83
#